data_AF-A0AAE4U3H4-F1
#
_entry.id   AF-A0AAE4U3H4-F1
#
_cell.length_a   1.000
_cell.length_b   1.000
_cell.length_c   1.000
_cell.angle_alpha   90.00
_cell.angle_beta   90.00
_cell.angle_gamma   90.00
#
_symmetry.space_group_name_H-M   'P 1'
#
loop_
_entity.id
_entity.type
_entity.pdbx_description
1 polymer ?
#
loop_
_entity_poly.entity_id
_entity_poly.type
_entity_poly.pdbx_seq_one_letter_code
_entity_poly.pdbx_strand_id
1 'polypeptide(L)' 'MNLSTNKGRVAIEVKTIFELFQRANNYKPNEEEKIAILRNHGYKNPQRIVRVYDQLEERLNHLADSILKESEI' A
#
# COMPACT_ATOMS: atom_id res chain seq x y z
N MET A 1 9.48 10.45 -5.88
CA MET A 1 8.52 9.81 -6.79
C MET A 1 7.81 10.90 -7.59
N ASN A 2 7.85 10.90 -8.93
CA ASN A 2 7.26 11.99 -9.73
C ASN A 2 5.73 11.81 -9.80
N LEU A 3 5.00 12.62 -9.01
CA LEU A 3 3.53 12.61 -8.88
C LEU A 3 2.78 12.79 -10.21
N SER A 4 3.48 13.28 -11.23
CA SER A 4 2.99 13.58 -12.58
C SER A 4 2.80 12.36 -13.48
N THR A 5 3.27 11.18 -13.07
CA THR A 5 3.08 9.95 -13.84
C THR A 5 1.93 9.13 -13.24
N ASN A 6 1.01 8.65 -14.09
CA ASN A 6 -0.14 7.81 -13.73
C ASN A 6 0.19 6.69 -12.71
N LYS A 7 1.44 6.20 -12.70
CA LYS A 7 1.93 5.15 -11.80
C LYS A 7 2.01 5.59 -10.33
N GLY A 8 2.50 6.81 -10.05
CA GLY A 8 2.61 7.32 -8.67
C GLY A 8 1.22 7.58 -8.06
N ARG A 9 0.29 8.04 -8.90
CA ARG A 9 -1.11 8.26 -8.52
C ARG A 9 -1.82 6.97 -8.10
N VAL A 10 -1.65 5.89 -8.88
CA VAL A 10 -2.25 4.58 -8.57
C VAL A 10 -1.73 4.02 -7.25
N ALA A 11 -0.41 4.13 -6.97
CA ALA A 11 0.15 3.65 -5.71
C ALA A 11 -0.42 4.41 -4.49
N ILE A 12 -0.57 5.74 -4.61
CA ILE A 12 -1.18 6.57 -3.56
C ILE A 12 -2.65 6.19 -3.37
N GLU A 13 -3.38 6.01 -4.47
CA GLU A 13 -4.81 5.66 -4.43
C GLU A 13 -5.05 4.31 -3.73
N VAL A 14 -4.26 3.29 -4.06
CA VAL A 14 -4.32 1.97 -3.41
C VAL A 14 -4.03 2.09 -1.90
N LYS A 15 -3.02 2.87 -1.51
CA LYS A 15 -2.73 3.14 -0.10
C LYS A 15 -3.91 3.78 0.61
N THR A 16 -4.49 4.83 0.02
CA THR A 16 -5.65 5.55 0.59
C THR A 16 -6.85 4.62 0.76
N ILE A 17 -7.12 3.74 -0.21
CA ILE A 17 -8.20 2.76 -0.13
C ILE A 17 -8.02 1.84 1.09
N PHE A 18 -6.81 1.28 1.29
CA PHE A 18 -6.55 0.40 2.43
C PHE A 18 -6.56 1.14 3.77
N GLU A 19 -6.06 2.38 3.83
CA GLU A 19 -6.13 3.21 5.03
C GLU A 19 -7.58 3.55 5.42
N LEU A 20 -8.44 3.85 4.45
CA LEU A 20 -9.87 4.09 4.70
C LEU A 20 -10.54 2.84 5.26
N PHE A 21 -10.25 1.66 4.69
CA PHE A 21 -10.76 0.40 5.24
C PHE A 21 -10.28 0.17 6.67
N GLN A 22 -8.98 0.39 6.94
CA GLN A 22 -8.42 0.20 8.27
C GLN A 22 -9.05 1.15 9.29
N ARG A 23 -9.27 2.41 8.94
CA ARG A 23 -9.94 3.38 9.82
C ARG A 23 -11.40 3.02 10.09
N ALA A 24 -12.09 2.47 9.11
CA ALA A 24 -13.49 2.07 9.26
C ALA A 24 -13.66 0.80 10.11
N ASN A 25 -12.72 -0.14 10.03
CA ASN A 25 -12.85 -1.46 10.65
C ASN A 25 -11.93 -1.67 11.87
N ASN A 26 -11.02 -0.73 12.17
CA ASN A 26 -10.00 -0.81 13.22
C ASN A 26 -9.00 -1.98 13.09
N TYR A 27 -8.85 -2.55 11.89
CA TYR A 27 -7.82 -3.55 11.61
C TYR A 27 -7.29 -3.43 10.18
N LYS A 28 -6.06 -3.91 9.94
CA LYS A 28 -5.46 -3.91 8.59
C LYS A 28 -6.07 -5.04 7.75
N PRO A 29 -6.50 -4.77 6.51
CA PRO A 29 -7.06 -5.81 5.66
C PRO A 29 -6.00 -6.88 5.37
N ASN A 30 -6.40 -8.15 5.43
CA ASN A 30 -5.58 -9.28 5.00
C ASN A 30 -5.48 -9.34 3.46
N GLU A 31 -4.73 -10.29 2.91
CA GLU A 31 -4.50 -10.38 1.46
C GLU A 31 -5.81 -10.57 0.66
N GLU A 32 -6.71 -11.45 1.12
CA GLU A 32 -8.00 -11.69 0.46
C GLU A 32 -8.90 -10.45 0.50
N GLU A 33 -8.93 -9.75 1.63
CA GLU A 33 -9.68 -8.50 1.79
C GLU A 33 -9.11 -7.40 0.90
N LYS A 34 -7.78 -7.24 0.84
CA LYS A 34 -7.13 -6.29 -0.07
C LYS A 34 -7.54 -6.56 -1.52
N ILE A 35 -7.55 -7.83 -1.95
CA ILE A 35 -7.99 -8.23 -3.30
C ILE A 35 -9.46 -7.87 -3.53
N ALA A 36 -10.34 -8.19 -2.58
CA ALA A 36 -11.77 -7.92 -2.67
C ALA A 36 -12.07 -6.41 -2.73
N ILE A 37 -11.42 -5.62 -1.88
CA ILE A 37 -11.52 -4.16 -1.87
C ILE A 37 -11.11 -3.58 -3.23
N LEU A 38 -9.94 -3.97 -3.75
CA LEU A 38 -9.49 -3.48 -5.06
C LEU A 38 -10.41 -3.91 -6.20
N ARG A 39 -10.97 -5.12 -6.15
CA ARG A 39 -11.97 -5.57 -7.13
C ARG A 39 -13.22 -4.69 -7.08
N ASN A 40 -13.71 -4.35 -5.89
CA ASN A 40 -14.86 -3.46 -5.71
C ASN A 40 -14.61 -2.03 -6.20
N HIS A 41 -13.35 -1.59 -6.14
CA HIS A 41 -12.91 -0.30 -6.70
C HIS A 41 -12.64 -0.34 -8.22
N GLY A 42 -12.91 -1.45 -8.91
CA GLY A 42 -12.84 -1.54 -10.37
C GLY A 42 -11.46 -1.90 -10.94
N TYR A 43 -10.51 -2.31 -10.10
CA TYR A 43 -9.19 -2.73 -10.57
C TYR A 43 -9.26 -4.10 -11.26
N LYS A 44 -8.75 -4.18 -12.50
CA LYS A 44 -8.82 -5.39 -13.35
C LYS A 44 -7.90 -6.53 -12.90
N ASN A 45 -6.82 -6.24 -12.18
CA ASN A 45 -5.85 -7.25 -11.71
C ASN A 45 -5.43 -6.98 -10.25
N PRO A 46 -6.36 -7.17 -9.30
CA PRO A 46 -6.15 -6.82 -7.90
C PRO A 46 -5.03 -7.66 -7.26
N GLN A 47 -4.88 -8.94 -7.62
CA GLN A 47 -3.83 -9.81 -7.06
C GLN A 47 -2.42 -9.28 -7.35
N ARG A 48 -2.18 -8.88 -8.60
CA ARG A 48 -0.88 -8.29 -8.97
C ARG A 48 -0.63 -6.98 -8.24
N ILE A 49 -1.67 -6.17 -8.04
CA ILE A 49 -1.56 -4.89 -7.35
C ILE A 49 -1.23 -5.12 -5.87
N VAL A 50 -1.93 -6.01 -5.18
CA VAL A 50 -1.65 -6.37 -3.77
C VAL A 50 -0.23 -6.85 -3.61
N ARG A 51 0.23 -7.79 -4.44
CA ARG A 51 1.60 -8.30 -4.38
C ARG A 51 2.66 -7.19 -4.54
N VAL A 52 2.47 -6.29 -5.49
CA VAL A 52 3.40 -5.17 -5.71
C VAL A 52 3.34 -4.15 -4.57
N TYR A 53 2.14 -3.89 -4.04
CA TYR A 53 1.93 -3.00 -2.91
C TYR A 53 2.63 -3.52 -1.65
N ASP A 54 2.48 -4.81 -1.34
CA ASP A 54 3.10 -5.42 -0.16
C ASP A 54 4.63 -5.39 -0.25
N GLN A 55 5.20 -5.66 -1.42
CA GLN A 55 6.64 -5.51 -1.67
C GLN A 55 7.13 -4.07 -1.49
N LEU A 56 6.31 -3.09 -1.88
CA LEU A 56 6.64 -1.67 -1.69
C LEU A 56 6.59 -1.32 -0.20
N GLU A 57 5.58 -1.79 0.52
CA GLU A 57 5.41 -1.53 1.96
C GLU A 57 6.57 -2.13 2.77
N GLU A 58 6.97 -3.37 2.45
CA GLU A 58 8.14 -4.03 3.04
C GLU A 58 9.43 -3.22 2.82
N ARG A 59 9.68 -2.75 1.59
CA ARG A 59 10.86 -1.92 1.28
C ARG A 59 10.84 -0.59 2.02
N LEU A 60 9.68 0.05 2.14
CA LEU A 60 9.53 1.30 2.87
C LEU A 60 9.76 1.11 4.37
N ASN A 61 9.28 0.01 4.94
CA ASN A 61 9.54 -0.34 6.35
C ASN A 61 11.04 -0.58 6.57
N HIS A 62 11.70 -1.36 5.72
CA HIS A 62 13.14 -1.56 5.80
C HIS A 62 13.95 -0.25 5.69
N LEU A 63 13.54 0.64 4.80
CA LEU A 63 14.17 1.95 4.67
C LEU A 63 13.97 2.79 5.93
N ALA A 64 12.75 2.82 6.47
CA ALA A 64 12.44 3.54 7.71
C ALA A 64 13.25 2.99 8.89
N ASP A 65 13.33 1.67 9.04
CA ASP A 65 14.14 1.01 10.07
C ASP A 65 15.63 1.36 9.93
N SER A 66 16.13 1.44 8.70
CA SER A 66 17.53 1.81 8.43
C SER A 66 17.81 3.27 8.82
N ILE A 67 16.90 4.18 8.48
CA ILE A 67 17.00 5.60 8.86
C ILE A 67 16.93 5.76 10.38
N LEU A 68 16.03 5.04 11.05
CA LEU A 68 15.89 5.10 12.51
C LEU A 68 17.17 4.61 13.20
N LYS A 69 17.76 3.49 12.73
CA LYS A 69 19.04 2.98 13.25
C LYS A 69 20.20 3.95 13.05
N GLU A 70 20.24 4.68 11.93
CA GLU A 70 21.25 5.72 11.70
C GLU A 70 21.01 6.99 12.54
N SER A 71 19.79 7.20 13.04
CA SER A 71 19.40 8.37 13.84
C SER A 71 19.62 8.18 15.35
N GLU A 72 19.90 6.96 15.83
CA GLU A 72 20.24 6.64 17.22
C GLU A 72 21.73 6.88 17.57
N ILE A 73 22.40 7.83 16.90
CA ILE A 73 23.81 8.21 17.13
C ILE A 73 23.91 9.50 17.94
#